data_AF-A0A931Q278-F1
#
_entry.id   AF-A0A931Q278-F1
#
_cell.length_a   1.000
_cell.length_b   1.000
_cell.length_c   1.000
_cell.angle_alpha   90.00
_cell.angle_beta   90.00
_cell.angle_gamma   90.00
#
_symmetry.space_group_name_H-M   'P 1'
#
loop_
_entity.id
_entity.type
_entity.pdbx_description
1 polymer ?
#
loop_
_entity_poly.entity_id
_entity_poly.type
_entity_poly.pdbx_seq_one_letter_code
_entity_poly.pdbx_strand_id
1 'polypeptide(L)'
;KLDVVNIPTNLPMVRKDHQDLVYKTKREKYKASIDEIEALRNAGRPVLVGTTSVEVSELLSRMLRQKNIPHNVLNAKQHAKEAQVVAEAGLPGNVTIATNMAGRGTDIKLGPGVKDAGGLAIIGTERHDSRRVDRQLRGRAGRQGDPGTSQFYVSLEDDLMRMFGSERIASLMDRMGYKEGEVIQHSMISKSIERAQKKVEENNFGIRKRLLEYDDVMNKQRSVIYTRRNHALFGERLALDLDNAFYNVADELVSSFKESNDYEEFKLSVIVNFGTDTTITQGEFEKSDANSLAEKLYQEVISNYHRKSEVLKHEAFPVFQNIRKEQGANIENVFVPFTDGKRGLQVLSNMEKTLNSKGGELANALERTAVLAFIDEAWKEHLRAMDDLKTSVQSAYLEQKDPLVIYKVEAFQLFKQMDSDVNKSIVSFLCHCGLPAETQQNPQQIREGRQQKTDMSKMRQRKEEMVAAGGGGGVDMLEPGNDYIDPSQPIKQEPVKVEPKIGRNEPCPCGSGKKYKNCHGRES
;
A
#
# COMPACT_ATOMS: atom_id res chain seq x y z
N LYS A 1 -2.60 -18.15 1.83
CA LYS A 1 -3.15 -18.46 3.17
C LYS A 1 -1.97 -18.86 4.04
N LEU A 2 -1.85 -18.30 5.25
CA LEU A 2 -0.77 -18.62 6.19
C LEU A 2 -1.40 -19.28 7.41
N ASP A 3 -0.92 -20.48 7.77
CA ASP A 3 -1.38 -21.19 8.96
C ASP A 3 -0.69 -20.65 10.21
N VAL A 4 -1.36 -20.74 11.36
CA VAL A 4 -0.83 -20.29 12.65
C VAL A 4 -0.42 -21.51 13.47
N VAL A 5 0.88 -21.61 13.78
CA VAL A 5 1.43 -22.67 14.65
C VAL A 5 1.85 -22.05 15.98
N ASN A 6 1.32 -22.58 17.09
CA ASN A 6 1.70 -22.15 18.43
C ASN A 6 2.98 -22.88 18.87
N ILE A 7 4.11 -22.19 18.82
CA ILE A 7 5.40 -22.71 19.30
C ILE A 7 5.40 -22.68 20.85
N PRO A 8 5.75 -23.80 21.52
CA PRO A 8 5.84 -23.83 22.99
C PRO A 8 6.91 -22.86 23.49
N THR A 9 6.73 -22.34 24.71
CA THR A 9 7.70 -21.44 25.32
C THR A 9 8.94 -22.20 25.78
N ASN A 10 10.12 -21.56 25.69
CA ASN A 10 11.39 -22.14 26.16
C ASN A 10 11.39 -22.46 27.66
N LEU A 11 10.79 -21.57 28.46
CA LEU A 11 10.61 -21.72 29.90
C LEU A 11 9.13 -21.55 30.26
N PRO A 12 8.66 -22.16 31.37
CA PRO A 12 7.28 -22.00 31.81
C PRO A 12 6.98 -20.55 32.19
N MET A 13 5.82 -20.06 31.81
CA MET A 13 5.37 -18.70 32.10
C MET A 13 4.83 -18.62 33.53
N VAL A 14 5.42 -17.76 34.37
CA VAL A 14 5.08 -17.59 35.80
C VAL A 14 4.47 -16.22 36.13
N ARG A 15 4.17 -15.41 35.11
CA ARG A 15 3.57 -14.07 35.28
C ARG A 15 2.19 -14.19 35.92
N LYS A 16 1.91 -13.31 36.89
CA LYS A 16 0.59 -13.21 37.52
C LYS A 16 -0.24 -12.14 36.82
N ASP A 17 -1.27 -12.57 36.11
CA ASP A 17 -2.24 -11.67 35.47
C ASP A 17 -3.44 -11.49 36.40
N HIS A 18 -3.57 -10.29 36.97
CA HIS A 18 -4.67 -9.96 37.88
C HIS A 18 -5.95 -9.56 37.12
N GLN A 19 -7.09 -9.63 37.80
CA GLN A 19 -8.38 -9.19 37.25
C GLN A 19 -8.47 -7.67 37.18
N ASP A 20 -9.28 -7.16 36.26
CA ASP A 20 -9.43 -5.72 36.05
C ASP A 20 -10.01 -5.01 37.27
N LEU A 21 -9.42 -3.88 37.63
CA LEU A 21 -9.96 -2.99 38.66
C LEU A 21 -10.84 -1.95 37.95
N VAL A 22 -12.14 -2.02 38.20
CA VAL A 22 -13.12 -1.13 37.56
C VAL A 22 -13.54 -0.03 38.52
N TYR A 23 -13.48 1.21 38.04
CA TYR A 23 -13.83 2.43 38.75
C TYR A 23 -15.00 3.14 38.08
N LYS A 24 -15.71 3.98 38.85
CA LYS A 24 -16.83 4.75 38.31
C LYS A 24 -16.31 5.87 37.40
N THR A 25 -15.31 6.63 37.85
CA THR A 25 -14.81 7.81 37.13
C THR A 25 -13.37 7.65 36.63
N LYS A 26 -12.99 8.41 35.58
CA LYS A 26 -11.59 8.45 35.11
C LYS A 26 -10.64 8.99 36.19
N ARG A 27 -11.12 9.92 37.03
CA ARG A 27 -10.32 10.54 38.10
C ARG A 27 -9.88 9.53 39.15
N GLU A 28 -10.80 8.68 39.60
CA GLU A 28 -10.51 7.60 40.56
C GLU A 28 -9.54 6.58 39.98
N LYS A 29 -9.79 6.16 38.73
CA LYS A 29 -8.94 5.25 37.98
C LYS A 29 -7.48 5.74 37.94
N TYR A 30 -7.27 7.00 37.56
CA TYR A 30 -5.93 7.57 37.49
C TYR A 30 -5.27 7.70 38.85
N LYS A 31 -6.00 8.15 39.88
CA LYS A 31 -5.49 8.22 41.25
C LYS A 31 -5.03 6.84 41.74
N ALA A 32 -5.88 5.82 41.60
CA ALA A 32 -5.55 4.45 42.00
C ALA A 32 -4.36 3.87 41.22
N SER A 33 -4.28 4.15 39.91
CA SER A 33 -3.13 3.71 39.10
C SER A 33 -1.83 4.37 39.55
N ILE A 34 -1.85 5.64 39.94
CA ILE A 34 -0.68 6.38 40.42
C ILE A 34 -0.25 5.91 41.81
N ASP A 35 -1.21 5.67 42.71
CA ASP A 35 -0.94 5.16 44.05
C ASP A 35 -0.28 3.77 43.99
N GLU A 36 -0.70 2.91 43.04
CA GLU A 36 -0.02 1.63 42.76
C GLU A 36 1.39 1.83 42.17
N ILE A 37 1.56 2.73 41.20
CA ILE A 37 2.89 3.05 40.63
C ILE A 37 3.85 3.49 41.74
N GLU A 38 3.38 4.33 42.66
CA GLU A 38 4.16 4.84 43.79
C GLU A 38 4.55 3.70 44.75
N ALA A 39 3.61 2.83 45.12
CA ALA A 39 3.87 1.68 45.99
C ALA A 39 4.89 0.71 45.38
N LEU A 40 4.73 0.36 44.11
CA LEU A 40 5.63 -0.55 43.39
C LEU A 40 7.03 0.05 43.22
N ARG A 41 7.10 1.34 42.89
CA ARG A 41 8.38 2.06 42.78
C ARG A 41 9.11 2.12 44.11
N ASN A 42 8.41 2.42 45.21
CA ASN A 42 9.01 2.46 46.55
C ASN A 42 9.51 1.09 47.01
N ALA A 43 8.91 0.01 46.51
CA ALA A 43 9.42 -1.36 46.66
C ALA A 43 10.58 -1.71 45.70
N GLY A 44 11.09 -0.75 44.92
CA GLY A 44 12.20 -0.95 43.99
C GLY A 44 11.82 -1.66 42.69
N ARG A 45 10.52 -1.88 42.41
CA ARG A 45 10.06 -2.59 41.21
C ARG A 45 9.95 -1.64 39.99
N PRO A 46 10.38 -2.07 38.80
CA PRO A 46 10.11 -1.32 37.57
C PRO A 46 8.64 -1.44 37.15
N VAL A 47 8.11 -0.35 36.60
CA VAL A 47 6.71 -0.24 36.18
C VAL A 47 6.62 0.24 34.74
N LEU A 48 5.89 -0.50 33.91
CA LEU A 48 5.51 -0.10 32.56
C LEU A 48 4.01 0.22 32.52
N VAL A 49 3.69 1.49 32.26
CA VAL A 49 2.33 1.98 32.17
C VAL A 49 1.91 2.05 30.70
N GLY A 50 0.87 1.34 30.30
CA GLY A 50 0.33 1.37 28.95
C GLY A 50 -0.91 2.25 28.85
N THR A 51 -0.88 3.23 27.94
CA THR A 51 -2.00 4.13 27.64
C THR A 51 -2.49 3.95 26.21
N THR A 52 -3.73 4.35 25.91
CA THR A 52 -4.37 4.25 24.59
C THR A 52 -4.10 5.45 23.68
N SER A 53 -3.81 6.62 24.26
CA SER A 53 -3.56 7.85 23.51
C SER A 53 -2.39 8.65 24.07
N VAL A 54 -1.84 9.54 23.23
CA VAL A 54 -0.78 10.49 23.62
C VAL A 54 -1.29 11.47 24.67
N GLU A 55 -2.53 11.94 24.54
CA GLU A 55 -3.15 12.85 25.51
C GLU A 55 -3.20 12.24 26.92
N VAL A 56 -3.60 10.97 27.03
CA VAL A 56 -3.65 10.24 28.30
C VAL A 56 -2.24 10.05 28.88
N SER A 57 -1.23 9.79 28.05
CA SER A 57 0.15 9.67 28.52
C SER A 57 0.72 10.97 29.07
N GLU A 58 0.42 12.10 28.42
CA GLU A 58 0.86 13.43 28.87
C GLU A 58 0.09 13.86 30.13
N LEU A 59 -1.19 13.50 30.24
CA LEU A 59 -1.97 13.70 31.47
C LEU A 59 -1.35 12.94 32.65
N LEU A 60 -1.06 11.64 32.48
CA LEU A 60 -0.42 10.82 33.51
C LEU A 60 0.98 11.30 33.86
N SER A 61 1.77 11.68 32.86
CA SER A 61 3.08 12.32 33.04
C SER A 61 2.98 13.54 33.96
N ARG A 62 2.06 14.47 33.69
CA ARG A 62 1.82 15.64 34.55
C ARG A 62 1.46 15.26 35.98
N MET A 63 0.59 14.27 36.17
CA MET A 63 0.19 13.81 37.51
C MET A 63 1.34 13.13 38.26
N LEU A 64 2.20 12.36 37.59
CA LEU A 64 3.40 11.77 38.19
C LEU A 64 4.44 12.84 38.56
N ARG A 65 4.60 13.90 37.74
CA ARG A 65 5.47 15.05 38.08
C ARG A 65 5.00 15.75 39.36
N GLN A 66 3.68 15.92 39.54
CA GLN A 66 3.12 16.52 40.77
C GLN A 66 3.47 15.70 42.03
N LYS A 67 3.61 14.39 41.91
CA LYS A 67 4.05 13.50 42.99
C LYS A 67 5.57 13.33 43.08
N ASN A 68 6.37 14.07 42.30
CA ASN A 68 7.83 13.94 42.22
C ASN A 68 8.31 12.51 41.84
N ILE A 69 7.55 11.81 41.00
CA ILE A 69 7.92 10.49 40.49
C ILE A 69 8.68 10.66 39.17
N PRO A 70 9.99 10.37 39.08
CA PRO A 70 10.73 10.37 37.83
C PRO A 70 10.20 9.27 36.91
N HIS A 71 9.92 9.63 35.67
CA HIS A 71 9.36 8.73 34.67
C HIS A 71 9.78 9.15 33.27
N ASN A 72 9.73 8.20 32.34
CA ASN A 72 9.94 8.43 30.91
C ASN A 72 8.63 8.24 30.14
N VAL A 73 8.41 9.01 29.08
CA VAL A 73 7.22 8.92 28.21
C VAL A 73 7.64 8.54 26.79
N LEU A 74 6.98 7.54 26.23
CA LEU A 74 7.22 7.03 24.88
C LEU A 74 6.00 7.28 24.00
N ASN A 75 6.17 8.13 22.98
CA ASN A 75 5.10 8.62 22.11
C ASN A 75 5.16 8.05 20.68
N ALA A 76 5.99 7.03 20.43
CA ALA A 76 6.23 6.40 19.11
C ALA A 76 6.72 7.38 18.02
N LYS A 77 7.40 8.47 18.41
CA LYS A 77 7.93 9.50 17.49
C LYS A 77 9.40 9.29 17.14
N GLN A 78 10.21 8.77 18.07
CA GLN A 78 11.67 8.61 17.89
C GLN A 78 12.12 7.20 18.26
N HIS A 79 11.96 6.24 17.34
CA HIS A 79 12.19 4.82 17.61
C HIS A 79 13.58 4.48 18.18
N ALA A 80 14.65 5.12 17.70
CA ALA A 80 16.02 4.83 18.15
C ALA A 80 16.28 5.24 19.62
N LYS A 81 15.82 6.44 20.02
CA LYS A 81 15.95 6.90 21.41
C LYS A 81 14.97 6.16 22.33
N GLU A 82 13.76 5.89 21.85
CA GLU A 82 12.77 5.12 22.60
C GLU A 82 13.28 3.70 22.89
N ALA A 83 14.00 3.06 21.96
CA ALA A 83 14.60 1.75 22.19
C ALA A 83 15.61 1.75 23.36
N GLN A 84 16.43 2.80 23.49
CA GLN A 84 17.37 2.93 24.62
C GLN A 84 16.60 3.05 25.94
N VAL A 85 15.58 3.90 25.99
CA VAL A 85 14.72 4.08 27.17
C VAL A 85 14.00 2.78 27.54
N VAL A 86 13.53 2.01 26.55
CA VAL A 86 12.86 0.72 26.78
C VAL A 86 13.82 -0.35 27.29
N ALA A 87 15.08 -0.35 26.83
CA ALA A 87 16.09 -1.28 27.33
C ALA A 87 16.41 -1.03 28.83
N GLU A 88 16.38 0.24 29.25
CA GLU A 88 16.59 0.66 30.63
C GLU A 88 15.32 0.55 31.51
N ALA A 89 14.14 0.34 30.91
CA ALA A 89 12.86 0.28 31.62
C ALA A 89 12.79 -0.84 32.68
N GLY A 90 13.66 -1.86 32.58
CA GLY A 90 13.73 -2.97 33.53
C GLY A 90 14.64 -2.74 34.73
N LEU A 91 15.21 -1.54 34.90
CA LEU A 91 16.04 -1.20 36.06
C LEU A 91 15.20 -0.91 37.33
N PRO A 92 15.72 -1.16 38.54
CA PRO A 92 14.99 -0.94 39.79
C PRO A 92 14.40 0.46 39.91
N GLY A 93 13.12 0.55 40.30
CA GLY A 93 12.41 1.81 40.53
C GLY A 93 12.16 2.68 39.28
N ASN A 94 12.42 2.17 38.08
CA ASN A 94 12.19 2.90 36.83
C ASN A 94 10.70 2.87 36.45
N VAL A 95 10.15 4.02 36.02
CA VAL A 95 8.76 4.15 35.59
C VAL A 95 8.73 4.61 34.15
N THR A 96 8.11 3.82 33.28
CA THR A 96 8.00 4.13 31.85
C THR A 96 6.54 4.15 31.43
N ILE A 97 6.09 5.24 30.82
CA ILE A 97 4.78 5.39 30.21
C ILE A 97 4.93 5.13 28.71
N ALA A 98 4.21 4.16 28.19
CA ALA A 98 4.18 3.82 26.77
C ALA A 98 2.77 4.06 26.21
N THR A 99 2.69 4.95 25.21
CA THR A 99 1.48 5.10 24.39
C THR A 99 1.35 3.93 23.44
N ASN A 100 0.18 3.29 23.42
CA ASN A 100 -0.15 2.13 22.59
C ASN A 100 0.97 1.09 22.54
N MET A 101 1.65 0.99 21.40
CA MET A 101 2.74 0.04 21.13
C MET A 101 4.10 0.73 21.02
N ALA A 102 4.31 1.88 21.68
CA ALA A 102 5.64 2.49 21.74
C ALA A 102 6.66 1.49 22.33
N GLY A 103 7.88 1.48 21.80
CA GLY A 103 8.90 0.49 22.18
C GLY A 103 8.62 -0.95 21.71
N ARG A 104 7.79 -1.15 20.66
CA ARG A 104 7.62 -2.46 20.02
C ARG A 104 8.90 -2.95 19.36
N GLY A 105 9.19 -4.24 19.54
CA GLY A 105 10.39 -4.90 19.01
C GLY A 105 11.63 -4.78 19.89
N THR A 106 11.63 -3.94 20.94
CA THR A 106 12.73 -3.87 21.91
C THR A 106 12.40 -4.67 23.16
N ASP A 107 13.38 -5.43 23.62
CA ASP A 107 13.22 -6.33 24.75
C ASP A 107 13.57 -5.66 26.09
N ILE A 108 12.64 -5.70 27.06
CA ILE A 108 12.89 -5.21 28.42
C ILE A 108 13.54 -6.33 29.23
N LYS A 109 14.82 -6.15 29.58
CA LYS A 109 15.57 -7.09 30.44
C LYS A 109 15.53 -6.59 31.87
N LEU A 110 15.34 -7.50 32.83
CA LEU A 110 15.32 -7.16 34.25
C LEU A 110 16.75 -6.87 34.75
N GLY A 111 16.91 -5.74 35.44
CA GLY A 111 18.15 -5.37 36.12
C GLY A 111 18.44 -6.20 37.38
N PRO A 112 19.61 -6.01 38.00
CA PRO A 112 19.97 -6.71 39.23
C PRO A 112 19.00 -6.38 40.37
N GLY A 113 18.60 -7.37 41.18
CA GLY A 113 17.67 -7.23 42.31
C GLY A 113 16.18 -7.11 41.95
N VAL A 114 15.84 -6.92 40.67
CA VAL A 114 14.44 -6.76 40.22
C VAL A 114 13.65 -8.07 40.27
N LYS A 115 14.31 -9.21 40.05
CA LYS A 115 13.65 -10.53 40.10
C LYS A 115 13.10 -10.82 41.50
N ASP A 116 13.90 -10.51 42.53
CA ASP A 116 13.53 -10.71 43.94
C ASP A 116 12.42 -9.75 44.38
N ALA A 117 12.42 -8.53 43.82
CA ALA A 117 11.35 -7.55 44.02
C ALA A 117 10.02 -7.96 43.35
N GLY A 118 9.96 -9.06 42.58
CA GLY A 118 8.74 -9.54 41.92
C GLY A 118 8.65 -9.21 40.43
N GLY A 119 9.74 -8.75 39.82
CA GLY A 119 9.87 -8.52 38.39
C GLY A 119 9.12 -7.30 37.86
N LEU A 120 9.02 -7.19 36.53
CA LEU A 120 8.36 -6.08 35.84
C LEU A 120 6.85 -6.08 36.11
N ALA A 121 6.35 -4.94 36.56
CA ALA A 121 4.92 -4.70 36.73
C ALA A 121 4.35 -3.96 35.52
N ILE A 122 3.29 -4.52 34.93
CA ILE A 122 2.56 -3.91 33.81
C ILE A 122 1.27 -3.30 34.36
N ILE A 123 1.07 -2.01 34.10
CA ILE A 123 -0.15 -1.29 34.46
C ILE A 123 -0.83 -0.80 33.18
N GLY A 124 -1.96 -1.39 32.82
CA GLY A 124 -2.82 -0.85 31.75
C GLY A 124 -3.77 0.18 32.33
N THR A 125 -3.76 1.41 31.82
CA THR A 125 -4.63 2.48 32.33
C THR A 125 -6.02 2.46 31.71
N GLU A 126 -6.18 1.67 30.65
CA GLU A 126 -7.40 1.43 29.89
C GLU A 126 -7.30 0.08 29.16
N ARG A 127 -8.43 -0.38 28.61
CA ARG A 127 -8.50 -1.52 27.71
C ARG A 127 -8.42 -1.04 26.27
N HIS A 128 -7.60 -1.68 25.45
CA HIS A 128 -7.55 -1.37 24.02
C HIS A 128 -8.75 -1.97 23.28
N ASP A 129 -8.97 -1.53 22.04
CA ASP A 129 -10.02 -2.04 21.15
C ASP A 129 -9.92 -3.55 20.86
N SER A 130 -8.73 -4.13 21.01
CA SER A 130 -8.47 -5.54 20.77
C SER A 130 -7.78 -6.20 21.95
N ARG A 131 -8.26 -7.39 22.32
CA ARG A 131 -7.66 -8.26 23.33
C ARG A 131 -6.23 -8.64 22.98
N ARG A 132 -5.91 -8.72 21.68
CA ARG A 132 -4.57 -9.03 21.19
C ARG A 132 -3.57 -7.97 21.64
N VAL A 133 -3.94 -6.68 21.59
CA VAL A 133 -3.05 -5.57 21.97
C VAL A 133 -2.84 -5.57 23.49
N ASP A 134 -3.90 -5.79 24.28
CA ASP A 134 -3.77 -5.96 25.72
C ASP A 134 -2.85 -7.13 26.09
N ARG A 135 -2.98 -8.29 25.41
CA ARG A 135 -2.10 -9.45 25.63
C ARG A 135 -0.65 -9.15 25.25
N GLN A 136 -0.41 -8.32 24.24
CA GLN A 136 0.92 -7.87 23.87
C GLN A 136 1.54 -6.97 24.95
N LEU A 137 0.74 -6.09 25.55
CA LEU A 137 1.17 -5.27 26.69
C LEU A 137 1.54 -6.15 27.89
N ARG A 138 0.69 -7.12 28.25
CA ARG A 138 1.00 -8.12 29.30
C ARG A 138 2.27 -8.91 28.99
N GLY A 139 2.44 -9.30 27.72
CA GLY A 139 3.60 -10.03 27.20
C GLY A 139 4.95 -9.29 27.29
N ARG A 140 4.95 -8.01 27.69
CA ARG A 140 6.19 -7.30 28.02
C ARG A 140 6.81 -7.77 29.32
N ALA A 141 6.02 -8.29 30.25
CA ALA A 141 6.50 -8.93 31.48
C ALA A 141 6.49 -10.47 31.38
N GLY A 142 7.27 -11.11 32.25
CA GLY A 142 7.30 -12.57 32.38
C GLY A 142 8.07 -13.30 31.29
N ARG A 143 9.14 -12.69 30.78
CA ARG A 143 9.93 -13.23 29.67
C ARG A 143 10.90 -14.29 30.14
N GLN A 144 11.04 -15.38 29.38
CA GLN A 144 11.95 -16.48 29.74
C GLN A 144 11.76 -16.98 31.19
N GLY A 145 10.50 -17.07 31.66
CA GLY A 145 10.19 -17.51 33.02
C GLY A 145 10.48 -16.49 34.12
N ASP A 146 10.78 -15.23 33.77
CA ASP A 146 10.92 -14.16 34.77
C ASP A 146 9.62 -13.93 35.55
N PRO A 147 9.69 -13.49 36.82
CA PRO A 147 8.53 -13.05 37.54
C PRO A 147 7.99 -11.75 36.94
N GLY A 148 6.69 -11.52 37.12
CA GLY A 148 6.05 -10.28 36.70
C GLY A 148 4.57 -10.26 37.04
N THR A 149 3.99 -9.07 37.02
CA THR A 149 2.57 -8.86 37.30
C THR A 149 1.94 -8.03 36.19
N SER A 150 0.67 -8.28 35.88
CA SER A 150 -0.11 -7.37 35.04
C SER A 150 -1.44 -7.01 35.70
N GLN A 151 -1.78 -5.72 35.65
CA GLN A 151 -2.98 -5.15 36.23
C GLN A 151 -3.56 -4.12 35.27
N PHE A 152 -4.87 -4.18 35.02
CA PHE A 152 -5.59 -3.17 34.24
C PHE A 152 -6.52 -2.38 35.16
N TYR A 153 -6.55 -1.07 34.94
CA TYR A 153 -7.44 -0.10 35.58
C TYR A 153 -8.40 0.38 34.51
N VAL A 154 -9.70 0.25 34.74
CA VAL A 154 -10.75 0.59 33.77
C VAL A 154 -11.76 1.49 34.43
N SER A 155 -12.30 2.46 33.70
CA SER A 155 -13.43 3.27 34.14
C SER A 155 -14.65 3.05 33.25
N LEU A 156 -15.85 3.20 33.83
CA LEU A 156 -17.10 3.24 33.06
C LEU A 156 -17.18 4.44 32.11
N GLU A 157 -16.37 5.48 32.34
CA GLU A 157 -16.25 6.65 31.48
C GLU A 157 -15.25 6.48 30.34
N ASP A 158 -14.50 5.37 30.29
CA ASP A 158 -13.54 5.10 29.21
C ASP A 158 -14.24 4.92 27.87
N ASP A 159 -13.52 5.23 26.79
CA ASP A 159 -14.11 5.31 25.44
C ASP A 159 -14.70 3.96 25.00
N LEU A 160 -14.00 2.87 25.32
CA LEU A 160 -14.51 1.51 25.13
C LEU A 160 -15.82 1.26 25.88
N MET A 161 -15.99 1.78 27.09
CA MET A 161 -17.20 1.55 27.89
C MET A 161 -18.36 2.45 27.44
N ARG A 162 -18.06 3.69 27.03
CA ARG A 162 -19.04 4.64 26.47
C ARG A 162 -19.70 4.10 25.22
N MET A 163 -18.94 3.45 24.33
CA MET A 163 -19.46 2.84 23.10
C MET A 163 -20.49 1.71 23.36
N PHE A 164 -20.54 1.13 24.57
CA PHE A 164 -21.38 -0.04 24.89
C PHE A 164 -22.44 0.22 25.97
N GLY A 165 -22.88 1.47 26.10
CA GLY A 165 -24.03 1.82 26.95
C GLY A 165 -23.71 1.82 28.44
N SER A 166 -22.56 2.40 28.82
CA SER A 166 -22.13 2.54 30.21
C SER A 166 -23.13 3.26 31.10
N GLU A 167 -24.03 4.09 30.55
CA GLU A 167 -25.07 4.80 31.30
C GLU A 167 -26.07 3.86 32.01
N ARG A 168 -26.42 2.73 31.39
CA ARG A 168 -27.32 1.73 32.02
C ARG A 168 -26.63 1.01 33.17
N ILE A 169 -25.32 0.78 33.04
CA ILE A 169 -24.52 0.11 34.06
C ILE A 169 -24.25 1.08 35.22
N ALA A 170 -23.90 2.32 34.92
CA ALA A 170 -23.68 3.38 35.91
C ALA A 170 -24.96 3.68 36.71
N SER A 171 -26.12 3.83 36.05
CA SER A 171 -27.40 4.06 36.74
C SER A 171 -27.87 2.89 37.61
N LEU A 172 -27.58 1.65 37.21
CA LEU A 172 -27.82 0.47 38.03
C LEU A 172 -26.89 0.43 39.26
N MET A 173 -25.64 0.89 39.11
CA MET A 173 -24.69 0.99 40.21
C MET A 173 -25.04 2.07 41.23
N ASP A 174 -25.54 3.21 40.76
CA ASP A 174 -26.05 4.28 41.63
C ASP A 174 -27.23 3.80 42.48
N ARG A 175 -28.08 2.94 41.91
CA ARG A 175 -29.18 2.28 42.65
C ARG A 175 -28.71 1.20 43.63
N MET A 176 -27.56 0.56 43.37
CA MET A 176 -26.98 -0.46 44.25
C MET A 176 -26.12 0.13 45.39
N GLY A 177 -25.87 1.43 45.40
CA GLY A 177 -25.23 2.12 46.53
C GLY A 177 -23.71 2.01 46.59
N TYR A 178 -23.03 1.73 45.46
CA TYR A 178 -21.56 1.77 45.40
C TYR A 178 -21.06 3.20 45.65
N LYS A 179 -20.10 3.35 46.58
CA LYS A 179 -19.54 4.66 46.92
C LYS A 179 -18.40 5.05 45.99
N GLU A 180 -18.18 6.35 45.84
CA GLU A 180 -17.01 6.89 45.14
C GLU A 180 -15.72 6.33 45.76
N GLY A 181 -14.84 5.79 44.91
CA GLY A 181 -13.58 5.17 45.29
C GLY A 181 -13.61 3.65 45.55
N GLU A 182 -14.76 2.98 45.53
CA GLU A 182 -14.83 1.53 45.70
C GLU A 182 -14.44 0.77 44.42
N VAL A 183 -13.56 -0.22 44.55
CA VAL A 183 -13.18 -1.08 43.42
C VAL A 183 -14.29 -2.08 43.14
N ILE A 184 -14.76 -2.08 41.90
CA ILE A 184 -15.81 -3.01 41.48
C ILE A 184 -15.16 -4.25 40.86
N GLN A 185 -14.93 -5.28 41.68
CA GLN A 185 -14.46 -6.58 41.22
C GLN A 185 -15.63 -7.55 41.02
N HIS A 186 -16.34 -7.39 39.90
CA HIS A 186 -17.41 -8.32 39.52
C HIS A 186 -17.09 -8.99 38.19
N SER A 187 -17.07 -10.32 38.21
CA SER A 187 -16.87 -11.17 37.03
C SER A 187 -17.81 -10.84 35.85
N MET A 188 -19.00 -10.29 36.15
CA MET A 188 -19.96 -9.84 35.13
C MET A 188 -19.45 -8.64 34.34
N ILE A 189 -18.73 -7.71 34.97
CA ILE A 189 -18.21 -6.51 34.31
C ILE A 189 -17.03 -6.86 33.42
N SER A 190 -16.10 -7.71 33.90
CA SER A 190 -14.99 -8.20 33.07
C SER A 190 -15.50 -8.93 31.82
N LYS A 191 -16.55 -9.77 31.95
CA LYS A 191 -17.21 -10.41 30.80
C LYS A 191 -17.87 -9.42 29.84
N SER A 192 -18.42 -8.31 30.35
CA SER A 192 -19.01 -7.25 29.52
C SER A 192 -17.95 -6.48 28.73
N ILE A 193 -16.83 -6.11 29.36
CA ILE A 193 -15.66 -5.50 28.67
C ILE A 193 -15.17 -6.42 27.56
N GLU A 194 -15.04 -7.71 27.88
CA GLU A 194 -14.64 -8.73 26.95
C GLU A 194 -15.55 -8.84 25.72
N ARG A 195 -16.88 -8.73 25.90
CA ARG A 195 -17.85 -8.71 24.80
C ARG A 195 -17.74 -7.43 23.98
N ALA A 196 -17.53 -6.29 24.63
CA ALA A 196 -17.31 -5.01 23.97
C ALA A 196 -16.09 -5.08 23.03
N GLN A 197 -14.93 -5.53 23.52
CA GLN A 197 -13.73 -5.72 22.71
C GLN A 197 -13.98 -6.67 21.52
N LYS A 198 -14.66 -7.80 21.74
CA LYS A 198 -14.97 -8.73 20.65
C LYS A 198 -15.82 -8.07 19.56
N LYS A 199 -16.79 -7.23 19.94
CA LYS A 199 -17.63 -6.52 18.98
C LYS A 199 -16.86 -5.47 18.19
N VAL A 200 -15.93 -4.75 18.82
CA VAL A 200 -15.02 -3.82 18.13
C VAL A 200 -14.09 -4.58 17.18
N GLU A 201 -13.56 -5.73 17.58
CA GLU A 201 -12.76 -6.62 16.71
C GLU A 201 -13.55 -7.11 15.50
N GLU A 202 -14.80 -7.55 15.70
CA GLU A 202 -15.70 -7.96 14.61
C GLU A 202 -16.00 -6.81 13.65
N ASN A 203 -16.21 -5.59 14.16
CA ASN A 203 -16.44 -4.41 13.35
C ASN A 203 -15.20 -4.08 12.50
N ASN A 204 -14.02 -4.03 13.12
CA ASN A 204 -12.75 -3.80 12.42
C ASN A 204 -12.45 -4.90 11.38
N PHE A 205 -12.79 -6.15 11.69
CA PHE A 205 -12.70 -7.24 10.72
C PHE A 205 -13.63 -7.01 9.53
N GLY A 206 -14.88 -6.60 9.78
CA GLY A 206 -15.84 -6.24 8.75
C GLY A 206 -15.36 -5.10 7.84
N ILE A 207 -14.80 -4.04 8.42
CA ILE A 207 -14.21 -2.91 7.68
C ILE A 207 -13.10 -3.39 6.74
N ARG A 208 -12.14 -4.17 7.27
CA ARG A 208 -11.02 -4.69 6.47
C ARG A 208 -11.48 -5.67 5.39
N LYS A 209 -12.45 -6.53 5.73
CA LYS A 209 -13.03 -7.48 4.77
C LYS A 209 -13.67 -6.73 3.60
N ARG A 210 -14.50 -5.72 3.89
CA ARG A 210 -15.09 -4.87 2.84
C ARG A 210 -14.01 -4.18 2.03
N LEU A 211 -13.03 -3.54 2.67
CA LEU A 211 -11.93 -2.87 1.98
C LEU A 211 -11.23 -3.81 0.98
N LEU A 212 -10.94 -5.04 1.39
CA LEU A 212 -10.36 -6.08 0.52
C LEU A 212 -11.30 -6.45 -0.64
N GLU A 213 -12.60 -6.62 -0.38
CA GLU A 213 -13.58 -6.98 -1.42
C GLU A 213 -13.71 -5.90 -2.52
N TYR A 214 -13.61 -4.61 -2.17
CA TYR A 214 -13.55 -3.52 -3.14
C TYR A 214 -12.19 -3.51 -3.87
N ASP A 215 -11.09 -3.70 -3.14
CA ASP A 215 -9.74 -3.74 -3.72
C ASP A 215 -9.55 -4.91 -4.69
N ASP A 216 -10.15 -6.07 -4.43
CA ASP A 216 -10.07 -7.26 -5.30
C ASP A 216 -10.57 -6.97 -6.72
N VAL A 217 -11.59 -6.11 -6.87
CA VAL A 217 -12.09 -5.68 -8.18
C VAL A 217 -11.04 -4.84 -8.89
N MET A 218 -10.49 -3.84 -8.19
CA MET A 218 -9.43 -2.96 -8.71
C MET A 218 -8.14 -3.71 -9.03
N ASN A 219 -7.79 -4.70 -8.22
CA ASN A 219 -6.57 -5.49 -8.40
C ASN A 219 -6.63 -6.32 -9.69
N LYS A 220 -7.80 -6.89 -10.02
CA LYS A 220 -8.01 -7.57 -11.31
C LYS A 220 -7.82 -6.60 -12.49
N GLN A 221 -8.43 -5.42 -12.43
CA GLN A 221 -8.28 -4.40 -13.48
C GLN A 221 -6.82 -3.93 -13.60
N ARG A 222 -6.15 -3.65 -12.48
CA ARG A 222 -4.73 -3.31 -12.42
C ARG A 222 -3.85 -4.36 -13.09
N SER A 223 -4.11 -5.64 -12.84
CA SER A 223 -3.30 -6.72 -13.43
C SER A 223 -3.30 -6.68 -14.96
N VAL A 224 -4.45 -6.38 -15.58
CA VAL A 224 -4.59 -6.25 -17.05
C VAL A 224 -3.84 -5.02 -17.55
N ILE A 225 -4.11 -3.86 -16.94
CA ILE A 225 -3.51 -2.59 -17.37
C ILE A 225 -2.00 -2.57 -17.16
N TYR A 226 -1.51 -3.10 -16.03
CA TYR A 226 -0.08 -3.15 -15.76
C TYR A 226 0.64 -4.13 -16.69
N THR A 227 -0.01 -5.21 -17.10
CA THR A 227 0.54 -6.13 -18.11
C THR A 227 0.69 -5.42 -19.46
N ARG A 228 -0.37 -4.76 -19.97
CA ARG A 228 -0.33 -3.97 -21.21
C ARG A 228 0.72 -2.84 -21.15
N ARG A 229 0.79 -2.16 -20.00
CA ARG A 229 1.76 -1.09 -19.76
C ARG A 229 3.19 -1.61 -19.76
N ASN A 230 3.44 -2.78 -19.15
CA ASN A 230 4.76 -3.42 -19.17
C ASN A 230 5.15 -3.83 -20.60
N HIS A 231 4.22 -4.38 -21.40
CA HIS A 231 4.47 -4.68 -22.81
C HIS A 231 4.88 -3.42 -23.59
N ALA A 232 4.24 -2.28 -23.35
CA ALA A 232 4.61 -1.00 -23.97
C ALA A 232 5.97 -0.45 -23.49
N LEU A 233 6.32 -0.62 -22.22
CA LEU A 233 7.60 -0.16 -21.67
C LEU A 233 8.80 -0.95 -22.20
N PHE A 234 8.69 -2.28 -22.27
CA PHE A 234 9.79 -3.16 -22.68
C PHE A 234 9.75 -3.52 -24.17
N GLY A 235 8.62 -3.27 -24.86
CA GLY A 235 8.44 -3.60 -26.28
C GLY A 235 8.18 -5.09 -26.53
N GLU A 236 8.02 -5.91 -25.49
CA GLU A 236 7.70 -7.33 -25.61
C GLU A 236 6.19 -7.49 -25.85
N ARG A 237 5.81 -8.29 -26.86
CA ARG A 237 4.40 -8.59 -27.20
C ARG A 237 3.52 -7.39 -27.57
N LEU A 238 4.08 -6.19 -27.71
CA LEU A 238 3.33 -4.99 -28.10
C LEU A 238 2.59 -5.15 -29.44
N ALA A 239 3.23 -5.78 -30.42
CA ALA A 239 2.62 -6.03 -31.72
C ALA A 239 1.31 -6.84 -31.60
N LEU A 240 1.28 -7.85 -30.71
CA LEU A 240 0.10 -8.66 -30.45
C LEU A 240 -0.99 -7.86 -29.73
N ASP A 241 -0.62 -6.99 -28.79
CA ASP A 241 -1.57 -6.09 -28.12
C ASP A 241 -2.19 -5.08 -29.11
N LEU A 242 -1.40 -4.58 -30.06
CA LEU A 242 -1.87 -3.71 -31.13
C LEU A 242 -2.78 -4.45 -32.11
N ASP A 243 -2.39 -5.65 -32.57
CA ASP A 243 -3.20 -6.48 -33.45
C ASP A 243 -4.58 -6.76 -32.82
N ASN A 244 -4.60 -7.12 -31.54
CA ASN A 244 -5.84 -7.30 -30.79
C ASN A 244 -6.65 -5.99 -30.69
N ALA A 245 -6.00 -4.85 -30.50
CA ALA A 245 -6.68 -3.55 -30.47
C ALA A 245 -7.33 -3.21 -31.83
N PHE A 246 -6.61 -3.44 -32.94
CA PHE A 246 -7.15 -3.26 -34.29
C PHE A 246 -8.37 -4.15 -34.54
N TYR A 247 -8.26 -5.45 -34.20
CA TYR A 247 -9.36 -6.39 -34.35
C TYR A 247 -10.57 -5.99 -33.49
N ASN A 248 -10.37 -5.67 -32.21
CA ASN A 248 -11.44 -5.29 -31.30
C ASN A 248 -12.18 -4.03 -31.77
N VAL A 249 -11.46 -3.03 -32.29
CA VAL A 249 -12.09 -1.80 -32.83
C VAL A 249 -12.88 -2.12 -34.10
N ALA A 250 -12.36 -2.98 -34.99
CA ALA A 250 -13.08 -3.41 -36.20
C ALA A 250 -14.36 -4.18 -35.85
N ASP A 251 -14.27 -5.13 -34.92
CA ASP A 251 -15.40 -5.94 -34.44
C ASP A 251 -16.47 -5.08 -33.75
N GLU A 252 -16.05 -4.14 -32.90
CA GLU A 252 -16.97 -3.25 -32.20
C GLU A 252 -17.73 -2.34 -33.17
N LEU A 253 -17.04 -1.74 -34.15
CA LEU A 253 -17.67 -0.90 -35.17
C LEU A 253 -18.66 -1.70 -36.03
N VAL A 254 -18.25 -2.87 -36.52
CA VAL A 254 -19.13 -3.71 -37.34
C VAL A 254 -20.36 -4.13 -36.53
N SER A 255 -20.17 -4.57 -35.29
CA SER A 255 -21.27 -5.01 -34.43
C SER A 255 -22.24 -3.87 -34.12
N SER A 256 -21.74 -2.68 -33.75
CA SER A 256 -22.59 -1.54 -33.39
C SER A 256 -23.45 -1.05 -34.56
N PHE A 257 -22.86 -0.93 -35.76
CA PHE A 257 -23.57 -0.41 -36.92
C PHE A 257 -24.44 -1.45 -37.62
N LYS A 258 -24.17 -2.73 -37.39
CA LYS A 258 -25.02 -3.82 -37.89
C LYS A 258 -26.30 -3.96 -37.10
N GLU A 259 -26.28 -3.69 -35.79
CA GLU A 259 -27.49 -3.61 -34.97
C GLU A 259 -28.41 -2.45 -35.41
N SER A 260 -27.85 -1.31 -35.79
CA SER A 260 -28.61 -0.15 -36.30
C SER A 260 -28.92 -0.21 -37.80
N ASN A 261 -28.26 -1.11 -38.53
CA ASN A 261 -28.30 -1.24 -39.99
C ASN A 261 -27.98 0.07 -40.75
N ASP A 262 -27.03 0.84 -40.23
CA ASP A 262 -26.62 2.13 -40.78
C ASP A 262 -25.25 2.04 -41.48
N TYR A 263 -25.28 1.83 -42.78
CA TYR A 263 -24.07 1.64 -43.59
C TYR A 263 -23.30 2.95 -43.85
N GLU A 264 -24.00 4.08 -43.98
CA GLU A 264 -23.34 5.37 -44.23
C GLU A 264 -22.55 5.84 -43.00
N GLU A 265 -23.15 5.71 -41.81
CA GLU A 265 -22.46 6.05 -40.56
C GLU A 265 -21.32 5.07 -40.24
N PHE A 266 -21.48 3.79 -40.60
CA PHE A 266 -20.40 2.80 -40.55
C PHE A 266 -19.21 3.27 -41.41
N LYS A 267 -19.47 3.66 -42.65
CA LYS A 267 -18.42 4.14 -43.57
C LYS A 267 -17.69 5.35 -43.01
N LEU A 268 -18.44 6.32 -42.49
CA LEU A 268 -17.87 7.52 -41.87
C LEU A 268 -17.02 7.16 -40.64
N SER A 269 -17.50 6.24 -39.81
CA SER A 269 -16.80 5.79 -38.60
C SER A 269 -15.51 5.04 -38.92
N VAL A 270 -15.47 4.25 -40.00
CA VAL A 270 -14.25 3.61 -40.48
C VAL A 270 -13.22 4.66 -40.91
N ILE A 271 -13.65 5.72 -41.61
CA ILE A 271 -12.77 6.82 -42.00
C ILE A 271 -12.22 7.55 -40.77
N VAL A 272 -13.06 7.87 -39.79
CA VAL A 272 -12.65 8.61 -38.58
C VAL A 272 -11.68 7.81 -37.71
N ASN A 273 -11.85 6.49 -37.61
CA ASN A 273 -11.02 5.64 -36.75
C ASN A 273 -9.78 5.10 -37.46
N PHE A 274 -9.89 4.71 -38.75
CA PHE A 274 -8.80 4.05 -39.47
C PHE A 274 -8.17 4.89 -40.58
N GLY A 275 -8.78 6.03 -40.94
CA GLY A 275 -8.27 6.90 -42.00
C GLY A 275 -8.39 6.27 -43.39
N THR A 276 -9.30 5.31 -43.57
CA THR A 276 -9.49 4.55 -44.81
C THR A 276 -10.94 4.54 -45.23
N ASP A 277 -11.18 4.55 -46.54
CA ASP A 277 -12.47 4.18 -47.09
C ASP A 277 -12.52 2.64 -47.21
N THR A 278 -13.62 2.01 -46.79
CA THR A 278 -13.76 0.54 -46.82
C THR A 278 -14.20 0.05 -48.20
N THR A 279 -13.70 -1.13 -48.57
CA THR A 279 -14.15 -1.89 -49.74
C THR A 279 -15.44 -2.68 -49.52
N ILE A 280 -15.93 -2.79 -48.29
CA ILE A 280 -17.18 -3.49 -47.98
C ILE A 280 -18.34 -2.70 -48.60
N THR A 281 -19.14 -3.36 -49.44
CA THR A 281 -20.31 -2.73 -50.05
C THR A 281 -21.55 -2.84 -49.16
N GLN A 282 -22.54 -1.95 -49.33
CA GLN A 282 -23.80 -2.01 -48.60
C GLN A 282 -24.47 -3.39 -48.69
N GLY A 283 -24.49 -3.98 -49.90
CA GLY A 283 -25.08 -5.30 -50.10
C GLY A 283 -24.32 -6.44 -49.41
N GLU A 284 -23.01 -6.29 -49.20
CA GLU A 284 -22.21 -7.24 -48.40
C GLU A 284 -22.42 -7.02 -46.89
N PHE A 285 -22.54 -5.76 -46.46
CA PHE A 285 -22.76 -5.39 -45.06
C PHE A 285 -24.07 -5.98 -44.51
N GLU A 286 -25.15 -5.88 -45.28
CA GLU A 286 -26.48 -6.39 -44.93
C GLU A 286 -26.56 -7.92 -44.93
N LYS A 287 -25.84 -8.60 -45.84
CA LYS A 287 -25.99 -10.06 -46.08
C LYS A 287 -25.00 -10.93 -45.33
N SER A 288 -23.79 -10.43 -45.07
CA SER A 288 -22.71 -11.24 -44.48
C SER A 288 -22.90 -11.40 -42.97
N ASP A 289 -22.09 -12.22 -42.31
CA ASP A 289 -22.10 -12.31 -40.83
C ASP A 289 -21.20 -11.21 -40.21
N ALA A 290 -21.51 -10.76 -38.99
CA ALA A 290 -20.73 -9.74 -38.28
C ALA A 290 -19.24 -10.12 -38.17
N ASN A 291 -18.94 -11.37 -37.80
CA ASN A 291 -17.56 -11.83 -37.62
C ASN A 291 -16.79 -11.82 -38.95
N SER A 292 -17.43 -12.22 -40.04
CA SER A 292 -16.81 -12.24 -41.36
C SER A 292 -16.48 -10.84 -41.89
N LEU A 293 -17.35 -9.87 -41.57
CA LEU A 293 -17.13 -8.46 -41.90
C LEU A 293 -16.03 -7.86 -41.03
N ALA A 294 -15.99 -8.18 -39.74
CA ALA A 294 -14.94 -7.73 -38.82
C ALA A 294 -13.55 -8.21 -39.29
N GLU A 295 -13.43 -9.49 -39.67
CA GLU A 295 -12.18 -10.03 -40.21
C GLU A 295 -11.77 -9.33 -41.51
N LYS A 296 -12.71 -9.12 -42.44
CA LYS A 296 -12.43 -8.43 -43.71
C LYS A 296 -11.96 -6.99 -43.47
N LEU A 297 -12.64 -6.27 -42.57
CA LEU A 297 -12.27 -4.90 -42.20
C LEU A 297 -10.90 -4.87 -41.51
N TYR A 298 -10.62 -5.79 -40.59
CA TYR A 298 -9.33 -5.90 -39.92
C TYR A 298 -8.18 -6.09 -40.92
N GLN A 299 -8.32 -7.01 -41.87
CA GLN A 299 -7.29 -7.26 -42.91
C GLN A 299 -7.05 -6.03 -43.80
N GLU A 300 -8.10 -5.30 -44.13
CA GLU A 300 -8.01 -4.07 -44.93
C GLU A 300 -7.25 -2.97 -44.15
N VAL A 301 -7.65 -2.75 -42.89
CA VAL A 301 -7.07 -1.75 -42.01
C VAL A 301 -5.61 -2.03 -41.71
N ILE A 302 -5.26 -3.27 -41.36
CA ILE A 302 -3.87 -3.62 -41.00
C ILE A 302 -2.94 -3.47 -42.20
N SER A 303 -3.41 -3.83 -43.40
CA SER A 303 -2.68 -3.62 -44.66
C SER A 303 -2.42 -2.13 -44.91
N ASN A 304 -3.43 -1.28 -44.67
CA ASN A 304 -3.27 0.17 -44.81
C ASN A 304 -2.31 0.74 -43.76
N TYR A 305 -2.42 0.30 -42.51
CA TYR A 305 -1.53 0.69 -41.43
C TYR A 305 -0.07 0.34 -41.74
N HIS A 306 0.21 -0.87 -42.21
CA HIS A 306 1.56 -1.26 -42.62
C HIS A 306 2.09 -0.40 -43.78
N ARG A 307 1.26 -0.12 -44.78
CA ARG A 307 1.64 0.77 -45.89
C ARG A 307 1.99 2.16 -45.39
N LYS A 308 1.18 2.72 -44.49
CA LYS A 308 1.41 4.04 -43.89
C LYS A 308 2.67 4.05 -43.01
N SER A 309 2.88 3.02 -42.20
CA SER A 309 4.09 2.86 -41.39
C SER A 309 5.35 2.87 -42.27
N GLU A 310 5.29 2.25 -43.45
CA GLU A 310 6.41 2.27 -44.40
C GLU A 310 6.65 3.66 -45.02
N VAL A 311 5.58 4.39 -45.37
CA VAL A 311 5.71 5.80 -45.81
C VAL A 311 6.35 6.66 -44.73
N LEU A 312 5.91 6.52 -43.48
CA LEU A 312 6.43 7.28 -42.35
C LEU A 312 7.92 7.00 -42.10
N LYS A 313 8.35 5.73 -42.23
CA LYS A 313 9.77 5.37 -42.18
C LYS A 313 10.57 6.04 -43.29
N HIS A 314 10.05 6.04 -44.52
CA HIS A 314 10.72 6.63 -45.68
C HIS A 314 10.83 8.16 -45.56
N GLU A 315 9.80 8.84 -45.05
CA GLU A 315 9.81 10.29 -44.80
C GLU A 315 10.71 10.69 -43.63
N ALA A 316 10.75 9.89 -42.56
CA ALA A 316 11.59 10.17 -41.40
C ALA A 316 13.07 9.93 -41.68
N PHE A 317 13.42 8.95 -42.50
CA PHE A 317 14.82 8.57 -42.77
C PHE A 317 15.74 9.74 -43.20
N PRO A 318 15.39 10.60 -44.19
CA PRO A 318 16.23 11.73 -44.57
C PRO A 318 16.38 12.77 -43.44
N VAL A 319 15.36 12.96 -42.59
CA VAL A 319 15.43 13.87 -41.44
C VAL A 319 16.52 13.42 -40.46
N PHE A 320 16.57 12.12 -40.16
CA PHE A 320 17.61 11.54 -39.32
C PHE A 320 19.00 11.63 -39.99
N GLN A 321 19.11 11.40 -41.29
CA GLN A 321 20.39 11.58 -42.00
C GLN A 321 20.91 13.01 -41.93
N ASN A 322 20.03 14.01 -42.07
CA ASN A 322 20.41 15.42 -42.02
C ASN A 322 20.86 15.82 -40.60
N ILE A 323 20.15 15.39 -39.56
CA ILE A 323 20.55 15.63 -38.16
C ILE A 323 21.94 15.06 -37.89
N ARG A 324 22.24 13.84 -38.36
CA ARG A 324 23.56 13.22 -38.18
C ARG A 324 24.68 14.00 -38.89
N LYS A 325 24.38 14.59 -40.05
CA LYS A 325 25.34 15.40 -40.82
C LYS A 325 25.58 16.77 -40.19
N GLU A 326 24.53 17.42 -39.66
CA GLU A 326 24.61 18.79 -39.13
C GLU A 326 25.12 18.85 -37.68
N GLN A 327 24.74 17.89 -36.83
CA GLN A 327 24.97 17.97 -35.37
C GLN A 327 26.02 16.97 -34.85
N GLY A 328 26.62 16.15 -35.73
CA GLY A 328 27.75 15.25 -35.42
C GLY A 328 27.40 13.94 -34.69
N ALA A 329 28.44 13.23 -34.23
CA ALA A 329 28.32 11.89 -33.63
C ALA A 329 27.79 11.86 -32.18
N ASN A 330 27.71 13.02 -31.51
CA ASN A 330 27.47 13.10 -30.06
C ASN A 330 26.01 12.90 -29.63
N ILE A 331 25.07 12.81 -30.58
CA ILE A 331 23.64 12.65 -30.28
C ILE A 331 23.28 11.17 -30.29
N GLU A 332 22.90 10.66 -29.11
CA GLU A 332 22.42 9.29 -28.92
C GLU A 332 20.91 9.17 -29.15
N ASN A 333 20.11 10.10 -28.61
CA ASN A 333 18.65 10.05 -28.69
C ASN A 333 18.06 11.38 -29.15
N VAL A 334 16.96 11.29 -29.89
CA VAL A 334 16.30 12.41 -30.55
C VAL A 334 14.81 12.40 -30.22
N PHE A 335 14.25 13.58 -29.89
CA PHE A 335 12.81 13.75 -29.77
C PHE A 335 12.19 14.07 -31.13
N VAL A 336 11.27 13.23 -31.57
CA VAL A 336 10.49 13.43 -32.80
C VAL A 336 9.05 13.75 -32.42
N PRO A 337 8.52 14.93 -32.78
CA PRO A 337 7.11 15.24 -32.58
C PRO A 337 6.25 14.51 -33.63
N PHE A 338 5.18 13.86 -33.17
CA PHE A 338 4.13 13.28 -34.01
C PHE A 338 2.80 13.94 -33.66
N THR A 339 1.96 14.16 -34.68
CA THR A 339 0.62 14.73 -34.49
C THR A 339 -0.39 14.06 -35.40
N ASP A 340 -1.62 13.88 -34.90
CA ASP A 340 -2.80 13.49 -35.69
C ASP A 340 -3.68 14.71 -36.07
N GLY A 341 -3.18 15.93 -35.80
CA GLY A 341 -3.90 17.19 -35.97
C GLY A 341 -4.67 17.66 -34.74
N LYS A 342 -4.91 16.78 -33.75
CA LYS A 342 -5.59 17.11 -32.48
C LYS A 342 -4.66 16.95 -31.27
N ARG A 343 -3.82 15.92 -31.28
CA ARG A 343 -2.94 15.52 -30.18
C ARG A 343 -1.51 15.41 -30.69
N GLY A 344 -0.57 15.92 -29.91
CA GLY A 344 0.87 15.82 -30.19
C GLY A 344 1.58 14.92 -29.19
N LEU A 345 2.41 14.00 -29.67
CA LEU A 345 3.29 13.16 -28.84
C LEU A 345 4.75 13.43 -29.19
N GLN A 346 5.61 13.50 -28.17
CA GLN A 346 7.06 13.55 -28.35
C GLN A 346 7.63 12.16 -28.15
N VAL A 347 8.15 11.58 -29.22
CA VAL A 347 8.68 10.22 -29.22
C VAL A 347 10.20 10.29 -29.10
N LEU A 348 10.74 9.60 -28.09
CA LEU A 348 12.18 9.44 -27.93
C LEU A 348 12.65 8.26 -28.77
N SER A 349 13.53 8.51 -29.74
CA SER A 349 14.11 7.46 -30.58
C SER A 349 15.64 7.49 -30.53
N ASN A 350 16.26 6.31 -30.54
CA ASN A 350 17.71 6.20 -30.57
C ASN A 350 18.25 6.36 -31.99
N MET A 351 19.18 7.30 -32.16
CA MET A 351 19.67 7.75 -33.46
C MET A 351 20.34 6.64 -34.27
N GLU A 352 21.20 5.84 -33.62
CA GLU A 352 21.96 4.78 -34.30
C GLU A 352 21.06 3.62 -34.70
N LYS A 353 20.18 3.19 -33.80
CA LYS A 353 19.21 2.12 -34.08
C LYS A 353 18.26 2.51 -35.22
N THR A 354 17.74 3.74 -35.21
CA THR A 354 16.82 4.21 -36.27
C THR A 354 17.50 4.27 -37.64
N LEU A 355 18.77 4.70 -37.72
CA LEU A 355 19.51 4.71 -38.98
C LEU A 355 19.79 3.30 -39.49
N ASN A 356 20.21 2.38 -38.61
CA ASN A 356 20.47 0.98 -38.96
C ASN A 356 19.20 0.25 -39.41
N SER A 357 18.05 0.55 -38.80
CA SER A 357 16.76 -0.06 -39.12
C SER A 357 15.97 0.68 -40.21
N LYS A 358 16.57 1.67 -40.90
CA LYS A 358 15.88 2.52 -41.90
C LYS A 358 14.54 3.09 -41.41
N GLY A 359 14.46 3.55 -40.16
CA GLY A 359 13.23 4.09 -39.57
C GLY A 359 12.38 3.12 -38.76
N GLY A 360 12.64 1.80 -38.81
CA GLY A 360 11.88 0.80 -38.04
C GLY A 360 11.81 1.07 -36.52
N GLU A 361 12.92 1.42 -35.88
CA GLU A 361 12.94 1.74 -34.44
C GLU A 361 12.07 2.96 -34.10
N LEU A 362 11.94 3.93 -35.00
CA LEU A 362 11.08 5.10 -34.78
C LEU A 362 9.61 4.72 -34.76
N ALA A 363 9.18 3.83 -35.68
CA ALA A 363 7.80 3.32 -35.70
C ALA A 363 7.48 2.53 -34.42
N ASN A 364 8.37 1.65 -33.99
CA ASN A 364 8.21 0.91 -32.72
C ASN A 364 8.21 1.85 -31.51
N ALA A 365 9.06 2.89 -31.51
CA ALA A 365 9.09 3.88 -30.44
C ALA A 365 7.79 4.71 -30.39
N LEU A 366 7.23 5.05 -31.56
CA LEU A 366 5.95 5.73 -31.69
C LEU A 366 4.81 4.87 -31.12
N GLU A 367 4.73 3.60 -31.52
CA GLU A 367 3.77 2.63 -30.99
C GLU A 367 3.86 2.53 -29.46
N ARG A 368 5.07 2.29 -28.90
CA ARG A 368 5.29 2.21 -27.45
C ARG A 368 4.82 3.48 -26.72
N THR A 369 5.22 4.64 -27.24
CA THR A 369 4.93 5.93 -26.60
C THR A 369 3.44 6.25 -26.67
N ALA A 370 2.80 5.98 -27.81
CA ALA A 370 1.36 6.20 -27.99
C ALA A 370 0.55 5.31 -27.04
N VAL A 371 0.82 3.99 -27.03
CA VAL A 371 0.13 3.03 -26.16
C VAL A 371 0.29 3.43 -24.69
N LEU A 372 1.51 3.74 -24.25
CA LEU A 372 1.77 4.14 -22.87
C LEU A 372 1.03 5.44 -22.50
N ALA A 373 1.06 6.46 -23.36
CA ALA A 373 0.42 7.74 -23.09
C ALA A 373 -1.11 7.61 -22.99
N PHE A 374 -1.75 6.87 -23.90
CA PHE A 374 -3.20 6.68 -23.88
C PHE A 374 -3.67 5.79 -22.74
N ILE A 375 -2.94 4.70 -22.43
CA ILE A 375 -3.24 3.87 -21.26
C ILE A 375 -3.12 4.69 -19.97
N ASP A 376 -2.04 5.44 -19.79
CA ASP A 376 -1.81 6.19 -18.55
C ASP A 376 -2.85 7.30 -18.34
N GLU A 377 -3.30 7.98 -19.40
CA GLU A 377 -4.33 9.00 -19.27
C GLU A 377 -5.71 8.41 -18.97
N ALA A 378 -6.13 7.39 -19.72
CA ALA A 378 -7.41 6.74 -19.50
C ALA A 378 -7.47 6.04 -18.12
N TRP A 379 -6.36 5.42 -17.69
CA TRP A 379 -6.30 4.76 -16.39
C TRP A 379 -6.40 5.76 -15.23
N LYS A 380 -5.78 6.95 -15.35
CA LYS A 380 -5.94 8.00 -14.32
C LYS A 380 -7.39 8.45 -14.20
N GLU A 381 -8.07 8.66 -15.33
CA GLU A 381 -9.47 9.07 -15.32
C GLU A 381 -10.38 7.96 -14.77
N HIS A 382 -10.10 6.71 -15.14
CA HIS A 382 -10.79 5.55 -14.57
C HIS A 382 -10.59 5.43 -13.05
N LEU A 383 -9.38 5.65 -12.53
CA LEU A 383 -9.14 5.66 -11.09
C LEU A 383 -9.99 6.70 -10.36
N ARG A 384 -10.15 7.91 -10.94
CA ARG A 384 -11.04 8.95 -10.37
C ARG A 384 -12.50 8.49 -10.39
N ALA A 385 -12.96 7.99 -11.55
CA ALA A 385 -14.32 7.48 -11.69
C ALA A 385 -14.62 6.32 -10.71
N MET A 386 -13.62 5.48 -10.42
CA MET A 386 -13.74 4.37 -9.47
C MET A 386 -13.83 4.83 -8.01
N ASP A 387 -13.13 5.91 -7.64
CA ASP A 387 -13.23 6.52 -6.32
C ASP A 387 -14.60 7.20 -6.11
N ASP A 388 -15.09 7.90 -7.13
CA ASP A 388 -16.43 8.50 -7.14
C ASP A 388 -17.51 7.42 -7.04
N LEU A 389 -17.39 6.35 -7.83
CA LEU A 389 -18.28 5.20 -7.81
C LEU A 389 -18.32 4.56 -6.41
N LYS A 390 -17.17 4.34 -5.78
CA LYS A 390 -17.07 3.74 -4.44
C LYS A 390 -17.86 4.55 -3.39
N THR A 391 -17.88 5.87 -3.53
CA THR A 391 -18.63 6.79 -2.66
C THR A 391 -20.12 6.77 -2.99
N SER A 392 -20.48 6.85 -4.28
CA SER A 392 -21.87 6.84 -4.76
C SER A 392 -22.63 5.57 -4.36
N VAL A 393 -22.00 4.41 -4.52
CA VAL A 393 -22.60 3.10 -4.28
C VAL A 393 -22.96 2.87 -2.81
N GLN A 394 -22.40 3.63 -1.87
CA GLN A 394 -22.85 3.59 -0.47
C GLN A 394 -24.33 3.96 -0.33
N SER A 395 -24.86 4.81 -1.21
CA SER A 395 -26.27 5.22 -1.22
C SER A 395 -27.21 4.10 -1.66
N ALA A 396 -26.70 3.09 -2.38
CA ALA A 396 -27.50 1.96 -2.85
C ALA A 396 -28.07 1.09 -1.72
N TYR A 397 -27.53 1.23 -0.51
CA TYR A 397 -28.12 0.65 0.70
C TYR A 397 -29.57 1.10 0.92
N LEU A 398 -29.93 2.32 0.48
CA LEU A 398 -31.31 2.83 0.55
C LEU A 398 -32.28 2.03 -0.32
N GLU A 399 -31.80 1.43 -1.41
CA GLU A 399 -32.58 0.57 -2.31
C GLU A 399 -32.65 -0.89 -1.85
N GLN A 400 -32.12 -1.21 -0.67
CA GLN A 400 -32.00 -2.59 -0.15
C GLN A 400 -31.21 -3.54 -1.08
N LYS A 401 -30.36 -2.99 -1.95
CA LYS A 401 -29.41 -3.76 -2.77
C LYS A 401 -28.06 -3.83 -2.07
N ASP A 402 -27.27 -4.86 -2.36
CA ASP A 402 -25.90 -4.96 -1.87
C ASP A 402 -24.99 -3.97 -2.62
N PRO A 403 -24.40 -2.96 -1.94
CA PRO A 403 -23.47 -2.02 -2.55
C PRO A 403 -22.32 -2.72 -3.27
N LEU A 404 -21.77 -3.81 -2.73
CA LEU A 404 -20.62 -4.49 -3.33
C LEU A 404 -20.97 -5.10 -4.70
N VAL A 405 -22.20 -5.59 -4.86
CA VAL A 405 -22.66 -6.19 -6.13
C VAL A 405 -22.81 -5.11 -7.19
N ILE A 406 -23.43 -3.98 -6.85
CA ILE A 406 -23.58 -2.83 -7.75
C ILE A 406 -22.21 -2.31 -8.16
N TYR A 407 -21.32 -2.10 -7.18
CA TYR A 407 -19.94 -1.68 -7.44
C TYR A 407 -19.24 -2.60 -8.44
N LYS A 408 -19.36 -3.93 -8.28
CA LYS A 408 -18.74 -4.90 -9.22
C LYS A 408 -19.27 -4.78 -10.64
N VAL A 409 -20.57 -4.59 -10.81
CA VAL A 409 -21.21 -4.48 -12.13
C VAL A 409 -20.82 -3.16 -12.80
N GLU A 410 -20.97 -2.04 -12.10
CA GLU A 410 -20.66 -0.71 -12.62
C GLU A 410 -19.15 -0.55 -12.87
N ALA A 411 -18.31 -1.02 -11.96
CA ALA A 411 -16.85 -1.03 -12.14
C ALA A 411 -16.41 -1.82 -13.38
N PHE A 412 -17.07 -2.96 -13.66
CA PHE A 412 -16.78 -3.75 -14.85
C PHE A 412 -17.22 -3.04 -16.12
N GLN A 413 -18.37 -2.38 -16.11
CA GLN A 413 -18.85 -1.59 -17.25
C GLN A 413 -17.93 -0.40 -17.54
N LEU A 414 -17.56 0.38 -16.51
CA LEU A 414 -16.60 1.48 -16.64
C LEU A 414 -15.26 0.99 -17.20
N PHE A 415 -14.76 -0.14 -16.70
CA PHE A 415 -13.51 -0.71 -17.18
C PHE A 415 -13.60 -1.17 -18.65
N LYS A 416 -14.70 -1.83 -19.04
CA LYS A 416 -14.93 -2.25 -20.43
C LYS A 416 -14.98 -1.05 -21.36
N GLN A 417 -15.69 0.01 -20.96
CA GLN A 417 -15.78 1.25 -21.73
C GLN A 417 -14.41 1.92 -21.87
N MET A 418 -13.68 2.06 -20.77
CA MET A 418 -12.31 2.59 -20.78
C MET A 418 -11.40 1.78 -21.71
N ASP A 419 -11.43 0.44 -21.66
CA ASP A 419 -10.60 -0.41 -22.52
C ASP A 419 -10.92 -0.21 -24.02
N SER A 420 -12.21 -0.13 -24.37
CA SER A 420 -12.66 0.21 -25.73
C SER A 420 -12.17 1.59 -26.17
N ASP A 421 -12.35 2.61 -25.32
CA ASP A 421 -11.95 4.00 -25.62
C ASP A 421 -10.43 4.13 -25.80
N VAL A 422 -9.66 3.38 -25.02
CA VAL A 422 -8.20 3.27 -25.16
C VAL A 422 -7.83 2.63 -26.49
N ASN A 423 -8.45 1.50 -26.85
CA ASN A 423 -8.16 0.82 -28.11
C ASN A 423 -8.50 1.72 -29.32
N LYS A 424 -9.66 2.38 -29.31
CA LYS A 424 -10.06 3.36 -30.34
C LYS A 424 -9.09 4.53 -30.42
N SER A 425 -8.69 5.09 -29.28
CA SER A 425 -7.75 6.22 -29.23
C SER A 425 -6.36 5.85 -29.77
N ILE A 426 -5.84 4.67 -29.42
CA ILE A 426 -4.56 4.16 -29.91
C ILE A 426 -4.61 3.96 -31.43
N VAL A 427 -5.62 3.23 -31.91
CA VAL A 427 -5.78 2.91 -33.34
C VAL A 427 -5.98 4.18 -34.16
N SER A 428 -6.87 5.07 -33.72
CA SER A 428 -7.12 6.34 -34.40
C SER A 428 -5.88 7.20 -34.47
N PHE A 429 -5.12 7.32 -33.37
CA PHE A 429 -3.88 8.06 -33.38
C PHE A 429 -2.84 7.43 -34.32
N LEU A 430 -2.62 6.13 -34.27
CA LEU A 430 -1.65 5.44 -35.14
C LEU A 430 -2.03 5.57 -36.63
N CYS A 431 -3.31 5.45 -36.96
CA CYS A 431 -3.83 5.56 -38.32
C CYS A 431 -3.83 7.00 -38.87
N HIS A 432 -3.84 8.04 -38.02
CA HIS A 432 -3.86 9.45 -38.45
C HIS A 432 -2.54 10.20 -38.21
N CYS A 433 -1.65 9.68 -37.35
CA CYS A 433 -0.42 10.37 -37.01
C CYS A 433 0.51 10.60 -38.22
N GLY A 434 1.18 11.75 -38.21
CA GLY A 434 2.21 12.10 -39.18
C GLY A 434 3.24 13.03 -38.55
N LEU A 435 4.30 13.33 -39.30
CA LEU A 435 5.27 14.34 -38.93
C LEU A 435 4.66 15.73 -39.20
N PRO A 436 4.74 16.69 -38.26
CA PRO A 436 4.28 18.05 -38.51
C PRO A 436 4.99 18.66 -39.72
N ALA A 437 4.25 19.35 -40.60
CA ALA A 437 4.82 20.00 -41.79
C ALA A 437 5.92 21.03 -41.44
N GLU A 438 5.84 21.65 -40.26
CA GLU A 438 6.87 22.55 -39.74
C GLU A 438 8.20 21.84 -39.43
N THR A 439 8.15 20.57 -39.03
CA THR A 439 9.33 19.73 -38.77
C THR A 439 10.04 19.33 -40.06
N GLN A 440 9.31 19.25 -41.18
CA GLN A 440 9.89 19.03 -42.52
C GLN A 440 10.58 20.30 -43.06
N GLN A 441 10.14 21.50 -42.65
CA GLN A 441 10.67 22.77 -43.12
C GLN A 441 11.77 23.36 -42.22
N ASN A 442 11.80 23.03 -40.92
CA ASN A 442 12.76 23.59 -39.98
C ASN A 442 13.32 22.53 -38.99
N PRO A 443 14.49 21.90 -39.28
CA PRO A 443 15.10 20.85 -38.45
C PRO A 443 15.45 21.28 -37.01
N GLN A 444 15.46 22.58 -36.72
CA GLN A 444 15.83 23.15 -35.41
C GLN A 444 14.81 22.87 -34.28
N GLN A 445 13.60 22.39 -34.58
CA GLN A 445 12.65 21.96 -33.53
C GLN A 445 12.98 20.58 -32.95
N ILE A 446 13.79 19.77 -33.64
CA ILE A 446 14.23 18.46 -33.17
C ILE A 446 15.38 18.68 -32.18
N ARG A 447 15.07 18.58 -30.88
CA ARG A 447 16.03 18.80 -29.80
C ARG A 447 16.70 17.49 -29.40
N GLU A 448 17.97 17.58 -29.00
CA GLU A 448 18.71 16.49 -28.38
C GLU A 448 17.93 15.96 -27.16
N GLY A 449 17.57 14.69 -27.19
CA GLY A 449 16.75 14.07 -26.16
C GLY A 449 17.60 13.50 -25.05
N ARG A 450 17.94 14.31 -24.04
CA ARG A 450 18.47 13.75 -22.79
C ARG A 450 17.33 13.06 -22.04
N GLN A 451 17.47 11.77 -21.73
CA GLN A 451 16.59 11.11 -20.77
C GLN A 451 16.64 11.92 -19.47
N GLN A 452 15.58 12.67 -19.17
CA GLN A 452 15.41 13.21 -17.83
C GLN A 452 15.20 12.00 -16.93
N LYS A 453 16.26 11.57 -16.24
CA LYS A 453 16.09 10.74 -15.06
C LYS A 453 15.19 11.53 -14.14
N THR A 454 13.99 11.03 -13.88
CA THR A 454 13.10 11.59 -12.87
C THR A 454 13.94 11.72 -11.61
N ASP A 455 14.16 12.94 -11.16
CA ASP A 455 15.00 13.19 -9.99
C ASP A 455 14.22 12.75 -8.74
N MET A 456 14.37 11.46 -8.40
CA MET A 456 13.71 10.85 -7.27
C MET A 456 14.24 11.40 -5.93
N SER A 457 15.26 12.26 -5.93
CA SER A 457 15.76 12.90 -4.71
C SER A 457 14.72 13.82 -4.04
N LYS A 458 13.78 14.36 -4.82
CA LYS A 458 12.63 15.15 -4.33
C LYS A 458 11.39 14.32 -4.05
N MET A 459 11.38 13.04 -4.41
CA MET A 459 10.33 12.11 -3.94
C MET A 459 10.60 11.75 -2.48
N ARG A 460 10.47 12.74 -1.59
CA ARG A 460 10.25 12.46 -0.17
C ARG A 460 8.83 11.92 -0.05
N GLN A 461 8.67 10.78 0.62
CA GLN A 461 7.38 10.36 1.14
C GLN A 461 6.76 11.58 1.83
N ARG A 462 5.60 12.02 1.34
CA ARG A 462 4.91 13.26 1.75
C ARG A 462 4.29 13.14 3.15
N LYS A 463 5.00 12.51 4.08
CA LYS A 463 4.61 12.30 5.47
C LYS A 463 4.92 13.52 6.35
N GLU A 464 5.88 14.35 5.94
CA GLU A 464 6.36 15.48 6.75
C GLU A 464 5.57 16.78 6.53
N GLU A 465 5.15 17.10 5.31
CA GLU A 465 4.49 18.39 5.01
C GLU A 465 2.98 18.40 5.30
N MET A 466 2.30 17.25 5.23
CA MET A 466 0.86 17.18 5.56
C MET A 466 0.59 17.40 7.07
N VAL A 467 1.62 17.24 7.91
CA VAL A 467 1.54 17.46 9.37
C VAL A 467 1.74 18.93 9.75
N ALA A 468 2.38 19.72 8.89
CA ALA A 468 2.71 21.12 9.18
C ALA A 468 1.60 22.13 8.79
N ALA A 469 0.67 21.75 7.90
CA ALA A 469 -0.29 22.69 7.30
C ALA A 469 -1.78 22.44 7.65
N GLY A 470 -2.10 21.58 8.63
CA GLY A 470 -3.48 21.22 8.97
C GLY A 470 -3.83 21.42 10.44
N GLY A 471 -4.11 22.65 10.85
CA GLY A 471 -4.80 22.92 12.10
C GLY A 471 -6.30 22.60 11.99
N GLY A 472 -6.80 21.79 12.91
CA GLY A 472 -8.22 21.69 13.28
C GLY A 472 -9.15 20.98 12.29
N GLY A 473 -9.55 19.75 12.61
CA GLY A 473 -10.67 19.06 11.95
C GLY A 473 -10.38 17.58 11.70
N GLY A 474 -10.63 16.75 12.71
CA GLY A 474 -10.42 15.30 12.62
C GLY A 474 -11.47 14.63 11.74
N VAL A 475 -11.00 13.88 10.75
CA VAL A 475 -11.63 12.65 10.28
C VAL A 475 -10.50 11.65 10.00
N ASP A 476 -10.41 10.61 10.82
CA ASP A 476 -9.40 9.56 10.75
C ASP A 476 -9.54 8.74 9.45
N MET A 477 -8.58 8.88 8.54
CA MET A 477 -8.36 7.95 7.44
C MET A 477 -7.07 7.15 7.71
N LEU A 478 -7.23 5.92 8.19
CA LEU A 478 -6.13 4.97 8.33
C LEU A 478 -5.70 4.45 6.95
N GLU A 479 -4.49 4.78 6.51
CA GLU A 479 -3.82 4.08 5.39
C GLU A 479 -3.18 2.75 5.87
N PRO A 480 -3.40 1.62 5.16
CA PRO A 480 -2.58 0.43 5.32
C PRO A 480 -1.23 0.64 4.63
N GLY A 481 -0.13 0.30 5.33
CA GLY A 481 1.22 0.31 4.78
C GLY A 481 1.33 -0.53 3.51
N ASN A 482 1.79 0.10 2.43
CA ASN A 482 1.93 -0.49 1.12
C ASN A 482 3.29 -1.22 1.01
N ASP A 483 3.39 -2.42 1.57
CA ASP A 483 4.53 -3.32 1.34
C ASP A 483 4.29 -4.13 0.06
N TYR A 484 4.36 -3.47 -1.10
CA TYR A 484 4.39 -4.17 -2.39
C TYR A 484 5.80 -4.71 -2.63
N ILE A 485 5.96 -6.03 -2.49
CA ILE A 485 7.18 -6.74 -2.86
C ILE A 485 7.03 -7.20 -4.31
N ASP A 486 7.84 -6.62 -5.20
CA ASP A 486 7.94 -6.99 -6.61
C ASP A 486 8.45 -8.45 -6.76
N PRO A 487 7.65 -9.40 -7.28
CA PRO A 487 8.05 -10.80 -7.45
C PRO A 487 9.11 -11.01 -8.54
N SER A 488 9.45 -9.96 -9.30
CA SER A 488 10.35 -10.03 -10.47
C SER A 488 11.82 -9.78 -10.11
N GLN A 489 12.11 -9.29 -8.90
CA GLN A 489 13.48 -9.04 -8.49
C GLN A 489 14.06 -10.27 -7.80
N PRO A 490 15.16 -10.87 -8.32
CA PRO A 490 15.89 -11.85 -7.54
C PRO A 490 16.37 -11.16 -6.28
N ILE A 491 15.89 -11.64 -5.13
CA ILE A 491 16.39 -11.26 -3.81
C ILE A 491 17.91 -11.44 -3.88
N LYS A 492 18.67 -10.34 -3.88
CA LYS A 492 20.13 -10.40 -3.77
C LYS A 492 20.43 -11.03 -2.42
N GLN A 493 20.68 -12.35 -2.42
CA GLN A 493 21.23 -13.04 -1.28
C GLN A 493 22.62 -12.44 -1.07
N GLU A 494 22.77 -11.58 -0.06
CA GLU A 494 24.09 -11.23 0.41
C GLU A 494 24.79 -12.53 0.82
N PRO A 495 26.04 -12.76 0.39
CA PRO A 495 26.76 -13.96 0.79
C PRO A 495 26.85 -13.98 2.31
N VAL A 496 26.31 -15.04 2.91
CA VAL A 496 26.43 -15.30 4.35
C VAL A 496 27.93 -15.27 4.67
N LYS A 497 28.38 -14.22 5.35
CA LYS A 497 29.73 -14.16 5.91
C LYS A 497 29.79 -15.17 7.05
N VAL A 498 30.11 -16.41 6.71
CA VAL A 498 30.44 -17.45 7.68
C VAL A 498 31.73 -17.00 8.37
N GLU A 499 31.67 -16.74 9.68
CA GLU A 499 32.86 -16.51 10.47
C GLU A 499 33.86 -17.67 10.26
N PRO A 500 35.18 -17.41 10.17
CA PRO A 500 36.16 -18.44 9.88
C PRO A 500 36.06 -19.57 10.91
N LYS A 501 35.67 -20.77 10.44
CA LYS A 501 35.63 -21.98 11.27
C LYS A 501 37.04 -22.31 11.72
N ILE A 502 37.28 -22.27 13.03
CA ILE A 502 38.57 -22.58 13.66
C ILE A 502 38.96 -24.02 13.31
N GLY A 503 40.13 -24.19 12.69
CA GLY A 503 40.62 -25.48 12.24
C GLY A 503 40.95 -26.40 13.42
N ARG A 504 40.78 -27.71 13.26
CA ARG A 504 40.99 -28.74 14.32
C ARG A 504 42.36 -28.64 15.04
N ASN A 505 43.38 -28.13 14.35
CA ASN A 505 44.74 -27.99 14.87
C ASN A 505 45.13 -26.55 15.26
N GLU A 506 44.23 -25.57 15.12
CA GLU A 506 44.45 -24.17 15.50
C GLU A 506 44.33 -23.98 17.02
N PRO A 507 44.98 -22.94 17.59
CA PRO A 507 44.86 -22.63 19.00
C PRO A 507 43.41 -22.32 19.39
N CYS A 508 42.96 -22.92 20.49
CA CYS A 508 41.59 -22.79 20.95
C CYS A 508 41.31 -21.35 21.44
N PRO A 509 40.18 -20.72 21.05
CA PRO A 509 39.89 -19.31 21.35
C PRO A 509 39.63 -19.01 22.83
N CYS A 510 39.56 -20.04 23.68
CA CYS A 510 39.43 -19.90 25.13
C CYS A 510 40.74 -19.51 25.84
N GLY A 511 41.83 -19.25 25.10
CA GLY A 511 43.12 -18.83 25.67
C GLY A 511 43.91 -19.93 26.39
N SER A 512 43.49 -21.19 26.28
CA SER A 512 44.08 -22.33 27.00
C SER A 512 45.46 -22.80 26.48
N GLY A 513 45.99 -22.20 25.41
CA GLY A 513 47.25 -22.59 24.77
C GLY A 513 47.22 -23.96 24.07
N LYS A 514 46.10 -24.69 24.10
CA LYS A 514 45.92 -26.02 23.49
C LYS A 514 45.26 -25.91 22.11
N LYS A 515 45.55 -26.87 21.22
CA LYS A 515 44.87 -27.02 19.91
C LYS A 515 43.37 -27.31 20.13
N TYR A 516 42.50 -26.78 19.25
CA TYR A 516 41.04 -26.87 19.36
C TYR A 516 40.53 -28.30 19.61
N LYS A 517 41.07 -29.30 18.89
CA LYS A 517 40.74 -30.74 19.08
C LYS A 517 40.97 -31.29 20.48
N ASN A 518 41.87 -30.69 21.26
CA ASN A 518 42.23 -31.13 22.60
C ASN A 518 41.55 -30.29 23.69
N CYS A 519 40.67 -29.35 23.30
CA CYS A 519 39.93 -28.47 24.19
C CYS A 519 38.44 -28.50 23.82
N HIS A 520 37.89 -27.44 23.24
CA HIS A 520 36.45 -27.35 22.92
C HIS A 520 36.00 -28.28 21.79
N GLY A 521 36.93 -28.82 20.98
CA GLY A 521 36.65 -29.81 19.93
C GLY A 521 36.81 -31.27 20.38
N ARG A 522 36.79 -31.57 21.68
CA ARG A 522 36.85 -32.96 22.20
C ARG A 522 35.53 -33.72 22.08
N GLU A 523 34.41 -33.00 21.97
CA GLU A 523 33.06 -33.56 21.87
C GLU A 523 32.35 -33.19 20.55
N SER A 524 33.13 -32.80 19.52
CA SER A 524 32.65 -32.42 18.19
C SER A 524 33.07 -33.41 17.11
#